data_AF-A0A926Q089-F1
#
_entry.id   AF-A0A926Q089-F1
#
_cell.length_a   1.000
_cell.length_b   1.000
_cell.length_c   1.000
_cell.angle_alpha   90.00
_cell.angle_beta   90.00
_cell.angle_gamma   90.00
#
_symmetry.space_group_name_H-M   'P 1'
#
loop_
_entity.id
_entity.type
_entity.pdbx_description
1 polymer ?
#
loop_
_entity_poly.entity_id
_entity_poly.type
_entity_poly.pdbx_seq_one_letter_code
_entity_poly.pdbx_strand_id
1 'polypeptide(L)' 'MDVEQALDQAAQRYRETGEAHDRARKAAVAAVVAALKSGMRPTDVTNRSPFTAAYVRRIARENGINADPKYQR' A
#
# COMPACT_ATOMS: atom_id res chain seq x y z
N MET A 1 -23.86 -13.90 -27.27
CA MET A 1 -22.45 -13.45 -27.22
C MET A 1 -21.59 -14.65 -27.57
N ASP A 2 -20.60 -14.45 -28.42
CA ASP A 2 -19.63 -15.49 -28.76
C ASP A 2 -18.76 -15.83 -27.54
N VAL A 3 -18.36 -17.10 -27.41
CA VAL A 3 -17.55 -17.59 -26.28
C VAL A 3 -16.19 -16.89 -26.27
N GLU A 4 -15.61 -16.65 -27.45
CA GLU A 4 -14.34 -15.92 -27.59
C GLU A 4 -14.48 -14.47 -27.11
N GLN A 5 -15.55 -13.78 -27.49
CA GLN A 5 -15.84 -12.42 -27.03
C GLN A 5 -16.06 -12.36 -25.50
N ALA A 6 -16.72 -13.37 -24.92
CA ALA A 6 -16.92 -13.42 -23.48
C ALA A 6 -15.59 -13.61 -22.72
N LEU A 7 -14.67 -14.43 -23.26
CA LEU A 7 -13.33 -14.63 -22.70
C LEU A 7 -12.51 -13.35 -22.75
N ASP A 8 -12.49 -12.65 -23.90
CA ASP A 8 -11.75 -11.39 -24.05
C ASP A 8 -12.24 -10.31 -23.10
N GLN A 9 -13.56 -10.18 -22.94
CA GLN A 9 -14.15 -9.25 -21.98
C GLN A 9 -13.79 -9.61 -20.53
N ALA A 10 -13.79 -10.90 -20.18
CA ALA A 10 -13.41 -11.34 -18.85
C ALA A 10 -11.92 -11.07 -18.57
N ALA A 11 -11.04 -11.36 -19.53
CA ALA A 11 -9.61 -11.09 -19.43
C ALA A 11 -9.33 -9.59 -19.31
N GLN A 12 -10.06 -8.76 -20.05
CA GLN A 12 -9.94 -7.31 -19.98
C GLN A 12 -10.34 -6.78 -18.60
N ARG A 13 -11.51 -7.19 -18.09
CA ARG A 13 -11.95 -6.81 -16.73
C ARG A 13 -10.95 -7.25 -15.66
N TYR A 14 -10.40 -8.46 -15.80
CA TYR A 14 -9.38 -8.95 -14.88
C TYR A 14 -8.14 -8.04 -14.86
N ARG A 15 -7.60 -7.68 -16.03
CA ARG A 15 -6.47 -6.74 -16.14
C ARG A 15 -6.79 -5.38 -15.52
N GLU A 16 -7.95 -4.82 -15.83
CA GLU A 16 -8.39 -3.52 -15.29
C GLU A 16 -8.50 -3.53 -13.77
N THR A 17 -9.02 -4.61 -13.19
CA THR A 17 -9.06 -4.76 -11.73
C THR A 17 -7.67 -4.88 -11.12
N GLY A 18 -6.74 -5.56 -11.78
CA GLY A 18 -5.33 -5.62 -11.39
C GLY A 18 -4.68 -4.23 -11.39
N GLU A 19 -4.89 -3.45 -12.46
CA GLU A 19 -4.39 -2.08 -12.56
C GLU A 19 -5.02 -1.13 -11.52
N ALA A 20 -6.31 -1.28 -11.25
CA ALA A 20 -7.00 -0.53 -10.19
C ALA A 20 -6.44 -0.87 -8.81
N HIS A 21 -6.21 -2.16 -8.54
CA HIS A 21 -5.59 -2.62 -7.29
C HIS A 21 -4.15 -2.09 -7.14
N ASP A 22 -3.35 -2.12 -8.20
CA ASP A 22 -1.99 -1.59 -8.17
C ASP A 22 -1.95 -0.07 -7.95
N ARG A 23 -2.88 0.67 -8.56
CA ARG A 23 -3.06 2.11 -8.30
C ARG A 23 -3.44 2.37 -6.85
N ALA A 24 -4.42 1.62 -6.32
CA ALA A 24 -4.83 1.73 -4.92
C ALA A 24 -3.69 1.42 -3.95
N ARG A 25 -2.91 0.36 -4.24
CA ARG A 25 -1.73 -0.01 -3.44
C ARG A 25 -0.67 1.08 -3.44
N LYS A 26 -0.34 1.66 -4.60
CA LYS A 26 0.62 2.78 -4.70
C LYS A 26 0.14 4.01 -3.91
N ALA A 27 -1.14 4.35 -4.01
CA ALA A 27 -1.74 5.45 -3.24
C ALA A 27 -1.67 5.20 -1.72
N ALA A 28 -1.96 3.97 -1.28
CA ALA A 28 -1.85 3.59 0.13
C ALA A 28 -0.39 3.68 0.64
N VAL A 29 0.59 3.25 -0.14
CA VAL A 29 2.02 3.41 0.22
C VAL A 29 2.40 4.88 0.34
N ALA A 30 1.98 5.73 -0.61
CA ALA A 30 2.24 7.16 -0.57
C ALA A 30 1.65 7.82 0.69
N ALA A 31 0.41 7.46 1.06
CA ALA A 31 -0.23 7.95 2.28
C ALA A 31 0.51 7.50 3.55
N VAL A 32 0.99 6.26 3.59
CA VAL A 32 1.82 5.74 4.69
C VAL A 32 3.12 6.53 4.82
N VAL A 33 3.82 6.78 3.71
CA VAL A 33 5.05 7.59 3.72
C VAL A 33 4.76 9.01 4.22
N ALA A 34 3.66 9.63 3.75
CA ALA A 34 3.27 10.97 4.19
C ALA A 34 2.99 11.01 5.71
N ALA A 35 2.26 10.03 6.24
CA ALA A 35 1.98 9.93 7.67
C ALA A 35 3.24 9.72 8.51
N LEU A 36 4.18 8.88 8.04
CA LEU A 36 5.45 8.70 8.73
C LEU A 36 6.29 9.98 8.71
N LYS A 37 6.33 10.69 7.57
CA LYS A 37 7.05 11.98 7.44
C LYS A 37 6.44 13.09 8.29
N SER A 38 5.13 13.05 8.56
CA SER A 38 4.46 13.99 9.48
C SER A 38 4.72 13.67 10.95
N GLY A 39 5.55 12.67 11.27
CA GLY A 39 5.87 12.26 12.63
C GLY A 39 4.91 11.27 13.26
N MET A 40 3.96 10.71 12.51
CA MET A 40 3.10 9.66 13.04
C MET A 40 3.92 8.41 13.38
N ARG A 41 3.62 7.79 14.53
CA ARG A 41 4.32 6.60 14.99
C ARG A 41 4.07 5.43 14.03
N PRO A 42 5.08 4.60 13.71
CA PRO A 42 4.90 3.45 12.83
C PRO A 42 3.79 2.48 13.27
N THR A 43 3.55 2.37 14.59
CA THR A 43 2.45 1.57 15.16
C THR A 43 1.07 2.12 14.79
N ASP A 44 0.90 3.44 14.87
CA ASP A 44 -0.37 4.09 14.57
C ASP A 44 -0.65 4.05 13.08
N VAL A 45 0.39 4.21 12.26
CA VAL A 45 0.31 4.04 10.80
C VAL A 45 -0.08 2.61 10.44
N THR A 46 0.51 1.60 11.09
CA THR A 46 0.17 0.19 10.87
C THR A 46 -1.31 -0.06 11.14
N ASN A 47 -1.83 0.40 12.28
CA ASN A 47 -3.24 0.21 12.67
C ASN A 47 -4.24 0.89 11.72
N ARG A 48 -3.81 1.92 10.98
CA ARG A 48 -4.63 2.70 10.05
C ARG A 48 -4.42 2.30 8.59
N SER A 49 -3.47 1.42 8.30
CA SER A 49 -3.09 1.02 6.94
C SER A 49 -3.49 -0.42 6.64
N PRO A 50 -3.66 -0.80 5.37
CA PRO A 50 -3.87 -2.20 4.98
C PRO A 50 -2.57 -3.05 5.06
N PHE A 51 -1.48 -2.51 5.62
CA PHE A 51 -0.17 -3.14 5.61
C PHE A 51 0.24 -3.70 6.97
N THR A 52 1.09 -4.72 6.93
CA THR A 52 1.66 -5.31 8.14
C THR A 52 2.69 -4.37 8.79
N ALA A 53 2.90 -4.52 10.10
CA ALA A 53 3.88 -3.75 10.84
C ALA A 53 5.30 -3.89 10.26
N ALA A 54 5.66 -5.09 9.79
CA ALA A 54 6.93 -5.35 9.13
C ALA A 54 7.08 -4.53 7.84
N TYR A 55 6.00 -4.43 7.05
CA TYR A 55 6.04 -3.67 5.81
C TYR A 55 6.13 -2.16 6.05
N VAL A 56 5.37 -1.63 7.02
CA VAL A 56 5.45 -0.21 7.41
C VAL A 56 6.85 0.15 7.91
N ARG A 57 7.48 -0.70 8.73
CA ARG A 57 8.87 -0.49 9.19
C ARG A 57 9.86 -0.50 8.03
N ARG A 58 9.67 -1.38 7.05
CA ARG A 58 10.49 -1.39 5.82
C ARG A 58 10.35 -0.07 5.06
N ILE A 59 9.11 0.38 4.82
CA ILE A 59 8.84 1.67 4.14
C ILE A 59 9.50 2.83 4.88
N ALA A 60 9.41 2.85 6.22
CA ALA A 60 10.05 3.88 7.03
C ALA A 60 11.59 3.89 6.84
N ARG A 61 12.24 2.73 6.91
CA ARG A 61 13.69 2.59 6.69
C ARG A 61 14.12 3.04 5.29
N GLU A 62 13.39 2.61 4.26
CA GLU A 62 13.65 3.00 2.86
C GLU A 62 13.52 4.51 2.64
N ASN A 63 12.72 5.20 3.46
CA ASN A 63 12.54 6.65 3.43
C ASN A 63 13.41 7.41 4.46
N GLY A 64 14.36 6.74 5.12
CA GLY A 64 15.25 7.36 6.12
C GLY A 64 14.57 7.76 7.43
N ILE A 65 13.37 7.23 7.69
CA ILE A 65 12.60 7.52 8.91
C ILE A 65 12.99 6.48 9.95
N ASN A 66 13.67 6.92 11.02
CA ASN A 66 14.03 6.06 12.14
C ASN A 66 12.77 5.55 12.84
N ALA A 67 12.33 4.36 12.44
CA ALA A 67 11.18 3.65 13.00
C ALA A 67 11.54 2.85 14.26
N ASP A 68 12.58 3.26 14.99
CA ASP A 68 13.02 2.55 16.19
C ASP A 68 11.98 2.80 17.31
N PRO A 69 11.20 1.78 17.71
CA PRO A 69 10.09 1.95 18.64
C PRO A 69 10.52 2.39 20.05
N LYS A 70 11.82 2.39 20.35
CA LYS A 70 12.38 2.76 21.66
C LYS A 70 12.59 4.27 21.89
N TYR A 71 12.63 5.10 20.85
CA TYR A 71 13.06 6.52 20.98
C TYR A 71 11.98 7.57 20.76
N GLN A 72 10.72 7.18 20.67
CA GLN A 72 9.60 8.12 20.71
C GLN A 72 8.91 8.00 22.07
N ARG A 73 9.51 8.62 23.09
CA ARG A 73 8.89 8.90 24.39
C ARG A 73 8.76 10.40 24.56
#